data_AF-A0A2T7NJ21-F1
#
_entry.id   AF-A0A2T7NJ21-F1
#
_cell.length_a   1.000
_cell.length_b   1.000
_cell.length_c   1.000
_cell.angle_alpha   90.00
_cell.angle_beta   90.00
_cell.angle_gamma   90.00
#
_symmetry.space_group_name_H-M   'P 1'
#
loop_
_entity.id
_entity.type
_entity.pdbx_description
1 polymer ?
#
loop_
_entity_poly.entity_id
_entity_poly.type
_entity_poly.pdbx_seq_one_letter_code
_entity_poly.pdbx_strand_id
1 'polypeptide(L)'
;MLLLLLLAAAISVVAAVPEAVLRQDDRGLEFSLPQPLPTLGPRRTRAVVFRDDFNGANLDRNHWKYEVSMFGGMNWEFQVYTPEHANVFLQGGHLFLKPTLTINDPRFNENFLTTGTMDMTALWGVCTNSGNYGCTREGRNGMLPPIMSGKVTTIPTIRFGQVEVRARIPVGDWIWPAIWMMPRDSVYGTWPRSGEIDIMESRGGNHGVNEVSSTLHWGTAWDHNNYGLTHGEVRKSSGGFQGDFHTWKLDWTHDHIVTSVDGQEVLRVTPPGGGFTELGHVSGSPWPGNSKMAPFDQDFFLILNVAVGGTNGYFPDGWNYGVAKPWPNNSPHANADFWSKRNQWESTWHGNNAAMEIDYIELRSL
;
A
#
# COMPACT_ATOMS: atom_id res chain seq x y z
N MET A 1 -3.53 -19.70 64.12
CA MET A 1 -4.73 -20.57 64.07
C MET A 1 -5.62 -19.98 63.00
N LEU A 2 -5.88 -20.57 61.83
CA LEU A 2 -5.94 -21.97 61.42
C LEU A 2 -5.58 -22.05 59.92
N LEU A 3 -4.93 -23.15 59.53
CA LEU A 3 -4.54 -23.57 58.19
C LEU A 3 -5.69 -24.36 57.54
N LEU A 4 -5.96 -24.25 56.22
CA LEU A 4 -6.51 -25.30 55.31
C LEU A 4 -6.83 -24.65 53.94
N LEU A 5 -6.01 -24.80 52.89
CA LEU A 5 -5.93 -25.90 51.88
C LEU A 5 -6.95 -25.81 50.71
N LEU A 6 -6.40 -25.39 49.56
CA LEU A 6 -6.59 -25.86 48.17
C LEU A 6 -7.94 -26.41 47.69
N LEU A 7 -8.47 -25.85 46.58
CA LEU A 7 -8.76 -26.62 45.36
C LEU A 7 -9.03 -25.71 44.16
N ALA A 8 -8.23 -25.89 43.11
CA ALA A 8 -8.47 -25.37 41.77
C ALA A 8 -9.56 -26.23 41.09
N ALA A 9 -10.58 -25.59 40.50
CA ALA A 9 -11.56 -26.26 39.65
C ALA A 9 -11.44 -25.71 38.23
N ALA A 10 -11.05 -26.59 37.31
CA ALA A 10 -11.07 -26.36 35.88
C ALA A 10 -12.52 -26.21 35.40
N ILE A 11 -12.82 -25.13 34.67
CA ILE A 11 -14.10 -24.98 33.98
C ILE A 11 -14.01 -25.76 32.67
N SER A 12 -14.52 -27.00 32.68
CA SER A 12 -14.88 -27.70 31.44
C SER A 12 -16.14 -27.06 30.87
N VAL A 13 -16.03 -26.47 29.67
CA VAL A 13 -17.19 -26.10 28.86
C VAL A 13 -17.84 -27.39 28.39
N VAL A 14 -18.90 -27.81 29.06
CA VAL A 14 -19.81 -28.86 28.56
C VAL A 14 -20.69 -28.20 27.50
N ALA A 15 -20.52 -28.62 26.25
CA ALA A 15 -21.43 -28.25 25.18
C ALA A 15 -22.85 -28.74 25.52
N ALA A 16 -23.81 -27.83 25.53
CA ALA A 16 -25.21 -28.17 25.70
C ALA A 16 -25.68 -29.07 24.54
N VAL A 17 -26.25 -30.21 24.87
CA VAL A 17 -26.93 -31.10 23.91
C VAL A 17 -28.30 -30.48 23.60
N PRO A 18 -28.75 -30.40 22.33
CA PRO A 18 -30.08 -29.89 22.02
C PRO A 18 -31.13 -30.90 22.52
N GLU A 19 -32.14 -30.42 23.24
CA GLU A 19 -33.31 -31.21 23.60
C GLU A 19 -34.10 -31.63 22.34
N ALA A 20 -34.56 -32.87 22.32
CA ALA A 20 -35.40 -33.41 21.25
C ALA A 20 -36.78 -32.73 21.26
N VAL A 21 -37.21 -32.19 20.12
CA VAL A 21 -38.56 -31.66 19.92
C VAL A 21 -39.49 -32.80 19.52
N LEU A 22 -40.45 -33.13 20.39
CA LEU A 22 -41.53 -34.07 20.07
C LEU A 22 -42.63 -33.34 19.28
N ARG A 23 -42.88 -33.76 18.03
CA ARG A 23 -44.13 -33.48 17.31
C ARG A 23 -44.91 -34.79 17.18
N GLN A 24 -46.19 -34.75 17.54
CA GLN A 24 -47.07 -35.90 17.52
C GLN A 24 -47.90 -35.87 16.23
N ASP A 25 -47.71 -36.86 15.35
CA ASP A 25 -48.58 -37.14 14.22
C ASP A 25 -48.90 -38.65 14.19
N ASP A 26 -50.14 -39.00 13.81
CA ASP A 26 -50.81 -40.30 13.97
C ASP A 26 -50.31 -41.45 13.08
N ARG A 27 -49.00 -41.62 12.89
CA ARG A 27 -48.41 -42.77 12.18
C ARG A 27 -47.04 -43.19 12.72
N GLY A 28 -47.02 -43.88 13.86
CA GLY A 28 -45.85 -44.63 14.34
C GLY A 28 -44.66 -43.78 14.82
N LEU A 29 -43.96 -44.27 15.85
CA LEU A 29 -42.77 -43.62 16.41
C LEU A 29 -41.56 -43.82 15.47
N GLU A 30 -41.25 -42.83 14.63
CA GLU A 30 -39.93 -42.75 13.96
C GLU A 30 -38.95 -41.96 14.84
N PHE A 31 -37.94 -42.66 15.36
CA PHE A 31 -36.78 -42.04 16.01
C PHE A 31 -35.84 -41.49 14.93
N SER A 32 -35.87 -40.18 14.70
CA SER A 32 -34.81 -39.50 13.94
C SER A 32 -33.67 -39.11 14.88
N LEU A 33 -32.50 -39.73 14.70
CA LEU A 33 -31.27 -39.30 15.36
C LEU A 33 -30.89 -37.89 14.86
N PRO A 34 -30.42 -36.99 15.73
CA PRO A 34 -29.90 -35.69 15.29
C PRO A 34 -28.76 -35.92 14.30
N GLN A 35 -28.83 -35.28 13.13
CA GLN A 35 -27.73 -35.34 12.17
C GLN A 35 -26.47 -34.78 12.83
N PRO A 36 -25.31 -35.43 12.66
CA PRO A 36 -24.06 -34.90 13.19
C PRO A 36 -23.84 -33.50 12.64
N LEU A 37 -23.48 -32.55 13.53
CA LEU A 37 -23.00 -31.23 13.14
C LEU A 37 -21.95 -31.43 12.04
N PRO A 38 -21.98 -30.65 10.95
CA PRO A 38 -20.97 -30.77 9.91
C PRO A 38 -19.61 -30.59 10.57
N THR A 39 -18.77 -31.63 10.48
CA THR A 39 -17.38 -31.54 10.89
C THR A 39 -16.78 -30.37 10.13
N LEU A 40 -16.38 -29.30 10.84
CA LEU A 40 -15.50 -28.29 10.29
C LEU A 40 -14.30 -29.05 9.72
N GLY A 41 -14.24 -29.16 8.40
CA GLY A 41 -13.07 -29.71 7.72
C GLY A 41 -11.82 -28.98 8.18
N PRO A 42 -10.63 -29.56 8.00
CA PRO A 42 -9.39 -28.87 8.33
C PRO A 42 -9.44 -27.47 7.70
N ARG A 43 -9.31 -26.41 8.53
CA ARG A 43 -9.13 -25.04 8.03
C ARG A 43 -8.00 -25.15 7.01
N ARG A 44 -8.30 -24.97 5.72
CA ARG A 44 -7.27 -24.87 4.70
C ARG A 44 -6.46 -23.63 5.05
N THR A 45 -5.33 -23.83 5.71
CA THR A 45 -4.39 -22.75 6.01
C THR A 45 -3.75 -22.36 4.70
N ARG A 46 -4.00 -21.12 4.27
CA ARG A 46 -3.37 -20.50 3.10
C ARG A 46 -1.85 -20.72 3.12
N ALA A 47 -1.30 -21.25 2.03
CA ALA A 47 0.13 -21.53 1.92
C ALA A 47 0.92 -20.23 1.80
N VAL A 48 2.05 -20.12 2.52
CA VAL A 48 2.95 -18.96 2.40
C VAL A 48 3.63 -19.03 1.04
N VAL A 49 3.39 -18.03 0.20
CA VAL A 49 4.06 -17.82 -1.09
C VAL A 49 5.39 -17.10 -0.86
N PHE A 50 5.38 -16.11 0.01
CA PHE A 50 6.55 -15.29 0.31
C PHE A 50 6.41 -14.67 1.69
N ARG A 51 7.52 -14.60 2.44
CA ARG A 51 7.63 -13.85 3.69
C ARG A 51 9.02 -13.24 3.75
N ASP A 52 9.10 -11.99 4.19
CA ASP A 52 10.36 -11.34 4.52
C ASP A 52 10.21 -10.64 5.87
N ASP A 53 11.12 -10.96 6.78
CA ASP A 53 11.23 -10.42 8.13
C ASP A 53 12.43 -9.46 8.24
N PHE A 54 13.06 -9.09 7.12
CA PHE A 54 14.13 -8.09 6.99
C PHE A 54 15.31 -8.23 7.98
N ASN A 55 15.58 -9.45 8.43
CA ASN A 55 16.66 -9.78 9.37
C ASN A 55 18.07 -9.77 8.73
N GLY A 56 18.17 -9.51 7.43
CA GLY A 56 19.43 -9.42 6.71
C GLY A 56 20.20 -8.13 6.99
N ALA A 57 21.49 -8.12 6.61
CA ALA A 57 22.29 -6.89 6.63
C ALA A 57 21.94 -5.92 5.49
N ASN A 58 21.43 -6.45 4.38
CA ASN A 58 20.99 -5.70 3.21
C ASN A 58 19.71 -6.34 2.65
N LEU A 59 18.94 -5.57 1.89
CA LEU A 59 17.75 -6.08 1.19
C LEU A 59 18.13 -7.21 0.23
N ASP A 60 17.44 -8.36 0.34
CA ASP A 60 17.71 -9.52 -0.52
C ASP A 60 17.29 -9.25 -1.97
N ARG A 61 18.29 -9.13 -2.85
CA ARG A 61 18.10 -8.82 -4.28
C ARG A 61 17.48 -9.97 -5.07
N ASN A 62 17.36 -11.17 -4.50
CA ASN A 62 16.59 -12.25 -5.09
C ASN A 62 15.08 -12.08 -4.87
N HIS A 63 14.69 -11.28 -3.88
CA HIS A 63 13.29 -11.02 -3.55
C HIS A 63 12.85 -9.60 -3.88
N TRP A 64 13.80 -8.65 -3.99
CA TRP A 64 13.48 -7.23 -4.15
C TRP A 64 14.27 -6.53 -5.25
N LYS A 65 13.59 -5.59 -5.91
CA LYS A 65 14.18 -4.63 -6.83
C LYS A 65 14.06 -3.23 -6.26
N TYR A 66 15.13 -2.45 -6.35
CA TYR A 66 15.07 -1.00 -6.15
C TYR A 66 14.49 -0.34 -7.39
N GLU A 67 13.71 0.72 -7.18
CA GLU A 67 13.46 1.72 -8.22
C GLU A 67 14.61 2.73 -8.21
N VAL A 68 15.17 3.01 -9.38
CA VAL A 68 16.21 4.01 -9.61
C VAL A 68 15.76 4.89 -10.76
N SER A 69 14.91 5.87 -10.45
CA SER A 69 14.33 6.78 -11.45
C SER A 69 13.76 8.07 -10.84
N MET A 70 13.62 9.10 -11.67
CA MET A 70 12.88 10.33 -11.39
C MET A 70 11.44 10.29 -11.93
N PHE A 71 10.94 9.13 -12.34
CA PHE A 71 9.66 9.03 -13.06
C PHE A 71 8.47 9.54 -12.21
N GLY A 72 8.44 9.19 -10.93
CA GLY A 72 7.44 9.68 -9.98
C GLY A 72 5.98 9.34 -10.35
N GLY A 73 5.73 8.18 -10.96
CA GLY A 73 4.38 7.60 -11.08
C GLY A 73 3.35 8.41 -11.89
N MET A 74 3.78 9.33 -12.77
CA MET A 74 2.93 10.32 -13.46
C MET A 74 2.28 11.40 -12.56
N ASN A 75 2.63 11.43 -11.27
CA ASN A 75 2.08 12.39 -10.31
C ASN A 75 2.91 13.67 -10.17
N TRP A 76 4.01 13.75 -10.93
CA TRP A 76 5.00 14.85 -10.87
C TRP A 76 5.51 15.11 -9.45
N GLU A 77 5.77 14.03 -8.72
CA GLU A 77 6.29 14.08 -7.36
C GLU A 77 7.73 14.64 -7.32
N PHE A 78 8.18 15.04 -6.13
CA PHE A 78 9.38 15.85 -5.95
C PHE A 78 10.61 15.04 -5.55
N GLN A 79 10.52 13.71 -5.59
CA GLN A 79 11.63 12.82 -5.29
C GLN A 79 12.25 12.18 -6.52
N VAL A 80 13.54 11.85 -6.39
CA VAL A 80 14.20 10.80 -7.15
C VAL A 80 14.26 9.53 -6.28
N TYR A 81 13.88 8.38 -6.83
CA TYR A 81 14.06 7.10 -6.15
C TYR A 81 15.48 6.59 -6.35
N THR A 82 16.13 6.19 -5.27
CA THR A 82 17.55 5.78 -5.29
C THR A 82 17.77 4.51 -4.47
N PRO A 83 18.85 3.76 -4.77
CA PRO A 83 19.24 2.59 -3.98
C PRO A 83 20.15 2.96 -2.80
N GLU A 84 20.30 4.25 -2.48
CA GLU A 84 21.24 4.70 -1.45
C GLU A 84 20.84 4.20 -0.06
N HIS A 85 21.84 3.87 0.76
CA HIS A 85 21.60 3.44 2.14
C HIS A 85 20.93 4.54 2.99
N ALA A 86 20.99 5.81 2.56
CA ALA A 86 20.24 6.88 3.21
C ALA A 86 18.71 6.79 2.97
N ASN A 87 18.30 6.12 1.90
CA ASN A 87 16.92 6.04 1.43
C ASN A 87 16.30 4.66 1.56
N VAL A 88 17.09 3.59 1.39
CA VAL A 88 16.65 2.21 1.57
C VAL A 88 17.68 1.43 2.37
N PHE A 89 17.32 1.02 3.59
CA PHE A 89 18.23 0.30 4.47
C PHE A 89 17.49 -0.64 5.42
N LEU A 90 18.21 -1.66 5.91
CA LEU A 90 17.73 -2.54 6.96
C LEU A 90 18.36 -2.14 8.29
N GLN A 91 17.55 -2.04 9.34
CA GLN A 91 18.05 -1.75 10.68
C GLN A 91 17.13 -2.43 11.71
N GLY A 92 17.72 -3.21 12.62
CA GLY A 92 16.96 -3.81 13.72
C GLY A 92 15.87 -4.81 13.28
N GLY A 93 16.07 -5.49 12.15
CA GLY A 93 15.06 -6.42 11.60
C GLY A 93 13.94 -5.74 10.81
N HIS A 94 14.06 -4.44 10.51
CA HIS A 94 13.05 -3.72 9.74
C HIS A 94 13.66 -3.10 8.47
N LEU A 95 12.84 -2.98 7.42
CA LEU A 95 13.14 -2.17 6.23
C LEU A 95 12.72 -0.72 6.46
N PHE A 96 13.59 0.21 6.12
CA PHE A 96 13.31 1.65 6.14
C PHE A 96 13.32 2.21 4.71
N LEU A 97 12.24 2.88 4.34
CA LEU A 97 12.15 3.72 3.13
C LEU A 97 12.06 5.17 3.56
N LYS A 98 13.14 5.94 3.34
CA LYS A 98 13.33 7.25 3.95
C LYS A 98 13.52 8.34 2.89
N PRO A 99 12.70 9.42 2.92
CA PRO A 99 12.97 10.60 2.14
C PRO A 99 14.10 11.42 2.81
N THR A 100 15.01 11.94 2.00
CA THR A 100 16.11 12.80 2.41
C THR A 100 16.26 13.96 1.43
N LEU A 101 16.78 15.10 1.86
CA LEU A 101 17.13 16.15 0.90
C LEU A 101 18.19 15.62 -0.06
N THR A 102 18.06 15.92 -1.35
CA THR A 102 19.05 15.53 -2.37
C THR A 102 20.44 16.09 -2.02
N ILE A 103 20.50 17.30 -1.45
CA ILE A 103 21.76 17.95 -1.05
C ILE A 103 22.44 17.31 0.17
N ASN A 104 21.79 16.36 0.84
CA ASN A 104 22.45 15.60 1.92
C ASN A 104 23.41 14.55 1.36
N ASP A 105 23.26 14.19 0.08
CA ASP A 105 24.22 13.36 -0.62
C ASP A 105 25.42 14.21 -1.07
N PRO A 106 26.67 13.81 -0.78
CA PRO A 106 27.85 14.61 -1.06
C PRO A 106 28.11 14.84 -2.56
N ARG A 107 27.43 14.12 -3.46
CA ARG A 107 27.49 14.35 -4.91
C ARG A 107 26.75 15.62 -5.33
N PHE A 108 25.83 16.13 -4.51
CA PHE A 108 24.93 17.21 -4.87
C PHE A 108 25.05 18.39 -3.90
N ASN A 109 24.68 19.58 -4.39
CA ASN A 109 24.56 20.80 -3.59
C ASN A 109 23.41 21.65 -4.14
N GLU A 110 23.08 22.76 -3.48
CA GLU A 110 21.95 23.61 -3.91
C GLU A 110 22.09 24.11 -5.35
N ASN A 111 23.32 24.43 -5.79
CA ASN A 111 23.55 24.88 -7.17
C ASN A 111 23.31 23.75 -8.18
N PHE A 112 23.63 22.50 -7.84
CA PHE A 112 23.35 21.35 -8.69
C PHE A 112 21.85 21.21 -8.98
N LEU A 113 20.97 21.49 -8.01
CA LEU A 113 19.53 21.40 -8.20
C LEU A 113 19.00 22.32 -9.31
N THR A 114 19.64 23.46 -9.56
CA THR A 114 19.18 24.46 -10.54
C THR A 114 20.01 24.49 -11.82
N THR A 115 21.26 24.04 -11.80
CA THR A 115 22.15 24.10 -12.98
C THR A 115 22.63 22.73 -13.46
N GLY A 116 22.51 21.70 -12.63
CA GLY A 116 23.04 20.37 -12.89
C GLY A 116 22.20 19.54 -13.85
N THR A 117 22.79 18.43 -14.28
CA THR A 117 22.12 17.36 -15.03
C THR A 117 22.21 16.09 -14.21
N MET A 118 21.07 15.53 -13.82
CA MET A 118 21.00 14.26 -13.12
C MET A 118 20.76 13.16 -14.14
N ASP A 119 21.74 12.27 -14.31
CA ASP A 119 21.65 11.07 -15.15
C ASP A 119 21.74 9.83 -14.25
N MET A 120 20.64 9.09 -14.18
CA MET A 120 20.51 7.95 -13.28
C MET A 120 21.52 6.84 -13.60
N THR A 121 21.78 6.60 -14.89
CA THR A 121 22.71 5.54 -15.32
C THR A 121 24.14 5.93 -15.00
N ALA A 122 24.50 7.21 -15.17
CA ALA A 122 25.82 7.69 -14.80
C ALA A 122 26.07 7.66 -13.29
N LEU A 123 25.04 7.94 -12.49
CA LEU A 123 25.14 8.03 -11.02
C LEU A 123 25.07 6.68 -10.31
N TRP A 124 24.21 5.77 -10.79
CA TRP A 124 23.90 4.50 -10.11
C TRP A 124 24.09 3.26 -11.01
N GLY A 125 24.58 3.43 -12.24
CA GLY A 125 24.81 2.34 -13.19
C GLY A 125 23.53 1.80 -13.84
N VAL A 126 22.36 2.31 -13.45
CA VAL A 126 21.06 1.83 -13.94
C VAL A 126 20.01 2.95 -13.89
N CYS A 127 19.07 2.91 -14.83
CA CYS A 127 17.79 3.58 -14.72
C CYS A 127 16.68 2.54 -14.88
N THR A 128 15.77 2.45 -13.92
CA THR A 128 14.70 1.42 -13.96
C THR A 128 13.45 1.87 -14.70
N ASN A 129 13.26 3.18 -14.89
CA ASN A 129 12.10 3.72 -15.57
C ASN A 129 12.39 5.06 -16.27
N SER A 130 12.26 5.09 -17.59
CA SER A 130 12.51 6.28 -18.41
C SER A 130 11.29 7.18 -18.62
N GLY A 131 10.11 6.80 -18.11
CA GLY A 131 8.89 7.59 -18.24
C GLY A 131 9.07 9.01 -17.70
N ASN A 132 8.44 9.99 -18.34
CA ASN A 132 8.44 11.41 -17.93
C ASN A 132 9.83 11.93 -17.53
N TYR A 133 10.84 11.71 -18.37
CA TYR A 133 12.23 12.12 -18.09
C TYR A 133 12.81 11.44 -16.83
N GLY A 134 12.45 10.17 -16.58
CA GLY A 134 12.85 9.45 -15.37
C GLY A 134 14.34 9.13 -15.28
N CYS A 135 15.04 9.03 -16.42
CA CYS A 135 16.47 8.68 -16.43
C CYS A 135 17.42 9.87 -16.49
N THR A 136 16.97 10.99 -17.09
CA THR A 136 17.82 12.18 -17.25
C THR A 136 16.97 13.44 -17.15
N ARG A 137 17.38 14.38 -16.30
CA ARG A 137 16.77 15.71 -16.17
C ARG A 137 17.85 16.77 -16.01
N GLU A 138 17.53 18.00 -16.41
CA GLU A 138 18.35 19.18 -16.15
C GLU A 138 17.62 20.15 -15.22
N GLY A 139 18.33 20.72 -14.24
CA GLY A 139 17.76 21.66 -13.27
C GLY A 139 17.37 23.02 -13.86
N ARG A 140 17.91 23.35 -15.04
CA ARG A 140 17.78 24.68 -15.68
C ARG A 140 16.33 25.07 -15.99
N ASN A 141 15.44 24.08 -16.12
CA ASN A 141 14.06 24.24 -16.58
C ASN A 141 13.00 24.06 -15.49
N GLY A 142 13.34 24.20 -14.20
CA GLY A 142 12.34 24.11 -13.13
C GLY A 142 12.81 23.46 -11.82
N MET A 143 14.12 23.28 -11.64
CA MET A 143 14.77 22.54 -10.55
C MET A 143 14.67 21.02 -10.68
N LEU A 144 15.77 20.32 -10.42
CA LEU A 144 15.81 18.87 -10.23
C LEU A 144 15.02 18.47 -8.98
N PRO A 145 14.54 17.21 -8.87
CA PRO A 145 13.90 16.73 -7.65
C PRO A 145 14.75 17.04 -6.40
N PRO A 146 14.25 17.89 -5.48
CA PRO A 146 15.02 18.31 -4.30
C PRO A 146 15.09 17.23 -3.22
N ILE A 147 14.37 16.12 -3.40
CA ILE A 147 14.30 15.00 -2.47
C ILE A 147 14.86 13.73 -3.14
N MET A 148 15.58 12.92 -2.38
CA MET A 148 15.85 11.50 -2.68
C MET A 148 14.98 10.63 -1.79
N SER A 149 14.49 9.50 -2.28
CA SER A 149 13.65 8.60 -1.48
C SER A 149 13.77 7.12 -1.89
N GLY A 150 13.08 6.24 -1.16
CA GLY A 150 13.08 4.80 -1.36
C GLY A 150 11.80 4.30 -2.03
N LYS A 151 11.97 3.41 -3.02
CA LYS A 151 10.90 2.58 -3.59
C LYS A 151 11.46 1.20 -3.93
N VAL A 152 10.75 0.17 -3.49
CA VAL A 152 11.11 -1.23 -3.76
C VAL A 152 9.91 -2.01 -4.26
N THR A 153 10.17 -3.02 -5.08
CA THR A 153 9.16 -3.94 -5.59
C THR A 153 9.55 -5.39 -5.36
N THR A 154 8.57 -6.24 -5.09
CA THR A 154 8.82 -7.67 -4.93
C THR A 154 9.08 -8.35 -6.27
N ILE A 155 9.96 -9.35 -6.28
CA ILE A 155 10.11 -10.30 -7.37
C ILE A 155 9.01 -11.38 -7.30
N PRO A 156 8.69 -11.95 -6.11
CA PRO A 156 7.51 -12.79 -5.97
C PRO A 156 6.22 -12.04 -6.30
N THR A 157 5.31 -12.76 -6.93
CA THR A 157 3.96 -12.27 -7.25
C THR A 157 2.92 -13.17 -6.62
N ILE A 158 1.72 -12.64 -6.46
CA ILE A 158 0.56 -13.39 -5.98
C ILE A 158 -0.65 -13.07 -6.85
N ARG A 159 -1.49 -14.10 -7.05
CA ARG A 159 -2.85 -13.95 -7.56
C ARG A 159 -3.80 -14.68 -6.64
N PHE A 160 -4.77 -13.95 -6.11
CA PHE A 160 -5.72 -14.40 -5.10
C PHE A 160 -5.04 -14.92 -3.82
N GLY A 161 -5.46 -14.40 -2.67
CA GLY A 161 -4.98 -14.80 -1.37
C GLY A 161 -4.94 -13.64 -0.41
N GLN A 162 -3.88 -13.58 0.38
CA GLN A 162 -3.64 -12.57 1.39
C GLN A 162 -2.32 -11.86 1.12
N VAL A 163 -2.33 -10.53 1.23
CA VAL A 163 -1.11 -9.73 1.44
C VAL A 163 -1.23 -9.12 2.81
N GLU A 164 -0.20 -9.27 3.63
CA GLU A 164 -0.11 -8.64 4.94
C GLU A 164 1.23 -7.89 5.04
N VAL A 165 1.18 -6.63 5.42
CA VAL A 165 2.33 -5.77 5.63
C VAL A 165 2.19 -5.14 7.00
N ARG A 166 3.13 -5.44 7.91
CA ARG A 166 3.18 -4.74 9.21
C ARG A 166 4.16 -3.59 9.08
N ALA A 167 3.65 -2.37 9.11
CA ALA A 167 4.47 -1.18 8.89
C ALA A 167 3.98 0.02 9.71
N ARG A 168 4.93 0.87 10.08
CA ARG A 168 4.72 2.21 10.60
C ARG A 168 4.93 3.21 9.48
N ILE A 169 3.93 4.06 9.23
CA ILE A 169 4.02 5.10 8.19
C ILE A 169 4.78 6.34 8.71
N PRO A 170 5.42 7.12 7.82
CA PRO A 170 6.17 8.33 8.15
C PRO A 170 5.41 9.39 8.95
N VAL A 171 6.18 10.12 9.75
CA VAL A 171 5.82 11.43 10.32
C VAL A 171 6.55 12.51 9.53
N GLY A 172 5.82 13.52 9.07
CA GLY A 172 6.37 14.69 8.41
C GLY A 172 5.43 15.26 7.37
N ASP A 173 5.51 16.57 7.13
CA ASP A 173 4.65 17.22 6.14
C ASP A 173 5.01 16.79 4.71
N TRP A 174 4.00 16.72 3.84
CA TRP A 174 4.14 16.52 2.39
C TRP A 174 4.70 15.16 1.95
N ILE A 175 4.88 14.23 2.88
CA ILE A 175 5.29 12.84 2.60
C ILE A 175 4.08 12.03 2.11
N TRP A 176 4.27 11.14 1.14
CA TRP A 176 3.24 10.27 0.59
C TRP A 176 3.73 8.81 0.59
N PRO A 177 3.54 8.08 1.71
CA PRO A 177 3.80 6.65 1.77
C PRO A 177 2.71 5.85 1.04
N ALA A 178 3.11 4.75 0.40
CA ALA A 178 2.16 3.83 -0.21
C ALA A 178 2.59 2.36 -0.09
N ILE A 179 1.60 1.51 0.11
CA ILE A 179 1.66 0.04 0.00
C ILE A 179 0.62 -0.35 -1.05
N TRP A 180 1.09 -0.80 -2.20
CA TRP A 180 0.23 -0.98 -3.37
C TRP A 180 0.77 -2.08 -4.28
N MET A 181 0.01 -2.47 -5.28
CA MET A 181 0.35 -3.57 -6.15
C MET A 181 0.05 -3.25 -7.60
N MET A 182 0.90 -3.76 -8.49
CA MET A 182 0.75 -3.68 -9.93
C MET A 182 0.80 -5.07 -10.56
N PRO A 183 0.13 -5.28 -11.70
CA PRO A 183 0.18 -6.55 -12.41
C PRO A 183 1.60 -6.78 -12.94
N ARG A 184 2.06 -8.03 -12.87
CA ARG A 184 3.34 -8.47 -13.47
C ARG A 184 3.36 -8.21 -14.97
N ASP A 185 2.24 -8.53 -15.63
CA ASP A 185 2.05 -8.40 -17.05
C ASP A 185 0.83 -7.52 -17.33
N SER A 186 0.93 -6.58 -18.29
CA SER A 186 -0.19 -5.74 -18.72
C SER A 186 -1.14 -6.49 -19.68
N VAL A 187 -1.70 -7.62 -19.24
CA VAL A 187 -2.50 -8.56 -20.06
C VAL A 187 -3.66 -7.87 -20.78
N TYR A 188 -4.27 -6.88 -20.14
CA TYR A 188 -5.44 -6.17 -20.68
C TYR A 188 -5.09 -4.89 -21.41
N GLY A 189 -3.83 -4.46 -21.38
CA GLY A 189 -3.36 -3.19 -21.93
C GLY A 189 -2.77 -2.28 -20.86
N THR A 190 -2.42 -1.06 -21.26
CA THR A 190 -1.79 -0.07 -20.39
C THR A 190 -2.69 0.31 -19.21
N TRP A 191 -2.08 0.84 -18.15
CA TRP A 191 -2.81 1.38 -17.00
C TRP A 191 -3.95 2.32 -17.43
N PRO A 192 -5.12 2.28 -16.75
CA PRO A 192 -5.47 1.42 -15.62
C PRO A 192 -6.09 0.08 -16.06
N ARG A 193 -6.04 -0.25 -17.36
CA ARG A 193 -6.80 -1.39 -17.92
C ARG A 193 -6.37 -2.74 -17.38
N SER A 194 -5.12 -2.88 -16.94
CA SER A 194 -4.60 -4.09 -16.28
C SER A 194 -4.69 -4.07 -14.75
N GLY A 195 -5.28 -3.03 -14.15
CA GLY A 195 -5.49 -2.92 -12.71
C GLY A 195 -4.31 -2.29 -11.94
N GLU A 196 -4.64 -1.70 -10.80
CA GLU A 196 -3.75 -1.26 -9.71
C GLU A 196 -4.52 -1.47 -8.39
N ILE A 197 -3.85 -1.98 -7.35
CA ILE A 197 -4.45 -2.20 -6.03
C ILE A 197 -3.68 -1.39 -4.99
N ASP A 198 -4.24 -0.29 -4.54
CA ASP A 198 -3.70 0.51 -3.44
C ASP A 198 -4.24 -0.02 -2.13
N ILE A 199 -3.40 -0.73 -1.38
CA ILE A 199 -3.77 -1.31 -0.08
C ILE A 199 -3.79 -0.19 0.97
N MET A 200 -2.80 0.70 0.94
CA MET A 200 -2.72 1.86 1.81
C MET A 200 -2.01 3.00 1.09
N GLU A 201 -2.66 4.14 1.06
CA GLU A 201 -2.03 5.44 0.85
C GLU A 201 -2.37 6.37 2.02
N SER A 202 -1.43 7.24 2.37
CA SER A 202 -1.62 8.27 3.40
C SER A 202 -0.95 9.56 2.96
N ARG A 203 -1.34 10.66 3.60
CA ARG A 203 -0.70 11.97 3.44
C ARG A 203 0.06 12.32 4.71
N GLY A 204 1.23 12.92 4.56
CA GLY A 204 2.00 13.48 5.66
C GLY A 204 1.42 14.82 6.14
N GLY A 205 1.59 15.13 7.43
CA GLY A 205 1.14 16.37 8.07
C GLY A 205 -0.18 16.26 8.85
N ASN A 206 -0.58 17.34 9.51
CA ASN A 206 -1.59 17.36 10.59
C ASN A 206 -2.96 16.71 10.27
N HIS A 207 -3.38 16.70 9.00
CA HIS A 207 -4.65 16.11 8.59
C HIS A 207 -4.51 14.80 7.83
N GLY A 208 -3.41 14.64 7.10
CA GLY A 208 -3.18 13.49 6.25
C GLY A 208 -2.97 12.21 7.03
N VAL A 209 -2.32 12.29 8.18
CA VAL A 209 -1.88 11.11 8.94
C VAL A 209 -2.99 10.44 9.74
N ASN A 210 -4.13 11.11 9.92
CA ASN A 210 -5.30 10.53 10.60
C ASN A 210 -6.21 9.77 9.63
N GLU A 211 -5.88 9.77 8.34
CA GLU A 211 -6.66 9.21 7.26
C GLU A 211 -5.79 8.28 6.43
N VAL A 212 -6.36 7.13 6.07
CA VAL A 212 -5.75 6.22 5.11
C VAL A 212 -6.78 5.84 4.08
N SER A 213 -6.33 5.73 2.84
CA SER A 213 -7.18 5.32 1.73
C SER A 213 -6.73 3.99 1.13
N SER A 214 -7.69 3.27 0.58
CA SER A 214 -7.47 2.16 -0.33
C SER A 214 -8.26 2.40 -1.61
N THR A 215 -7.66 2.04 -2.74
CA THR A 215 -8.25 2.30 -4.05
C THR A 215 -7.96 1.14 -4.99
N LEU A 216 -8.92 0.81 -5.85
CA LEU A 216 -8.64 -0.01 -7.03
C LEU A 216 -8.71 0.88 -8.27
N HIS A 217 -7.65 0.92 -9.07
CA HIS A 217 -7.70 1.60 -10.37
C HIS A 217 -7.96 0.59 -11.47
N TRP A 218 -8.96 0.88 -12.29
CA TRP A 218 -9.40 0.01 -13.38
C TRP A 218 -10.23 0.84 -14.35
N GLY A 219 -10.29 0.42 -15.61
CA GLY A 219 -11.02 1.16 -16.63
C GLY A 219 -10.45 0.93 -18.02
N THR A 220 -10.97 1.65 -19.01
CA THR A 220 -10.51 1.46 -20.39
C THR A 220 -9.28 2.30 -20.73
N ALA A 221 -9.06 3.42 -20.06
CA ALA A 221 -7.94 4.32 -20.31
C ALA A 221 -7.71 5.23 -19.08
N TRP A 222 -6.61 5.99 -19.07
CA TRP A 222 -6.24 6.87 -17.95
C TRP A 222 -7.33 7.91 -17.63
N ASP A 223 -8.03 8.41 -18.65
CA ASP A 223 -9.14 9.37 -18.58
C ASP A 223 -10.51 8.70 -18.35
N HIS A 224 -10.56 7.36 -18.38
CA HIS A 224 -11.73 6.53 -18.11
C HIS A 224 -11.44 5.57 -16.95
N ASN A 225 -10.73 6.07 -15.94
CA ASN A 225 -10.43 5.34 -14.72
C ASN A 225 -11.63 5.39 -13.77
N ASN A 226 -12.17 4.23 -13.41
CA ASN A 226 -13.35 4.06 -12.58
C ASN A 226 -13.05 3.96 -11.08
N TYR A 227 -11.84 4.35 -10.65
CA TYR A 227 -11.38 4.25 -9.27
C TYR A 227 -12.36 4.83 -8.23
N GLY A 228 -13.13 5.87 -8.60
CA GLY A 228 -14.13 6.49 -7.71
C GLY A 228 -15.27 5.54 -7.30
N LEU A 229 -15.51 4.45 -8.03
CA LEU A 229 -16.46 3.40 -7.65
C LEU A 229 -15.86 2.40 -6.65
N THR A 230 -14.54 2.43 -6.47
CA THR A 230 -13.75 1.44 -5.73
C THR A 230 -12.68 2.14 -4.88
N HIS A 231 -13.11 3.17 -4.16
CA HIS A 231 -12.29 3.94 -3.25
C HIS A 231 -12.92 3.91 -1.85
N GLY A 232 -12.09 3.74 -0.83
CA GLY A 232 -12.49 3.72 0.56
C GLY A 232 -11.48 4.44 1.44
N GLU A 233 -11.96 5.05 2.51
CA GLU A 233 -11.14 5.79 3.46
C GLU A 233 -11.54 5.44 4.88
N VAL A 234 -10.56 5.35 5.78
CA VAL A 234 -10.79 5.30 7.22
C VAL A 234 -10.09 6.48 7.87
N ARG A 235 -10.81 7.16 8.77
CA ARG A 235 -10.31 8.27 9.56
C ARG A 235 -10.36 7.95 11.05
N LYS A 236 -9.28 8.21 11.77
CA LYS A 236 -9.27 8.20 13.24
C LYS A 236 -9.74 9.56 13.77
N SER A 237 -10.56 9.54 14.83
CA SER A 237 -11.01 10.76 15.52
C SER A 237 -9.95 11.36 16.44
N SER A 238 -8.97 10.56 16.86
CA SER A 238 -7.87 10.96 17.74
C SER A 238 -6.72 9.97 17.61
N GLY A 239 -5.48 10.46 17.59
CA GLY A 239 -4.32 9.65 17.20
C GLY A 239 -4.36 9.35 15.70
N GLY A 240 -3.21 9.43 15.03
CA GLY A 240 -3.16 9.10 13.61
C GLY A 240 -2.68 7.67 13.38
N PHE A 241 -2.34 7.37 12.13
CA PHE A 241 -1.73 6.11 11.71
C PHE A 241 -0.19 6.20 11.71
N GLN A 242 0.37 7.39 11.82
CA GLN A 242 1.81 7.60 11.95
C GLN A 242 2.32 7.32 13.35
N GLY A 243 3.58 6.91 13.46
CA GLY A 243 4.27 6.77 14.75
C GLY A 243 4.15 5.40 15.41
N ASP A 244 3.11 4.62 15.09
CA ASP A 244 2.90 3.25 15.55
C ASP A 244 2.87 2.25 14.38
N PHE A 245 3.13 0.98 14.69
CA PHE A 245 2.98 -0.10 13.71
C PHE A 245 1.52 -0.48 13.55
N HIS A 246 1.12 -0.61 12.29
CA HIS A 246 -0.19 -1.09 11.89
C HIS A 246 -0.05 -2.29 10.95
N THR A 247 -1.06 -3.16 10.95
CA THR A 247 -1.13 -4.28 10.02
C THR A 247 -2.06 -3.91 8.86
N TRP A 248 -1.47 -3.69 7.69
CA TRP A 248 -2.15 -3.40 6.43
C TRP A 248 -2.38 -4.71 5.69
N LYS A 249 -3.61 -4.95 5.26
CA LYS A 249 -4.00 -6.25 4.76
C LYS A 249 -4.89 -6.18 3.54
N LEU A 250 -4.62 -7.03 2.56
CA LEU A 250 -5.47 -7.34 1.42
C LEU A 250 -5.99 -8.77 1.56
N ASP A 251 -7.30 -8.96 1.47
CA ASP A 251 -7.95 -10.24 1.24
C ASP A 251 -8.57 -10.23 -0.16
N TRP A 252 -8.03 -11.04 -1.05
CA TRP A 252 -8.35 -11.01 -2.47
C TRP A 252 -8.73 -12.41 -2.93
N THR A 253 -9.96 -12.57 -3.41
CA THR A 253 -10.51 -13.86 -3.81
C THR A 253 -11.09 -13.78 -5.22
N HIS A 254 -11.66 -14.88 -5.70
CA HIS A 254 -12.44 -14.88 -6.94
C HIS A 254 -13.72 -14.04 -6.87
N ASP A 255 -14.18 -13.69 -5.65
CA ASP A 255 -15.48 -13.06 -5.43
C ASP A 255 -15.40 -11.64 -4.90
N HIS A 256 -14.34 -11.31 -4.14
CA HIS A 256 -14.17 -10.00 -3.53
C HIS A 256 -12.70 -9.58 -3.37
N ILE A 257 -12.51 -8.27 -3.21
CA ILE A 257 -11.29 -7.63 -2.75
C ILE A 257 -11.64 -6.82 -1.49
N VAL A 258 -10.91 -7.04 -0.40
CA VAL A 258 -11.07 -6.31 0.86
C VAL A 258 -9.72 -5.83 1.34
N THR A 259 -9.61 -4.54 1.66
CA THR A 259 -8.45 -3.99 2.36
C THR A 259 -8.80 -3.65 3.79
N SER A 260 -7.84 -3.73 4.70
CA SER A 260 -8.03 -3.38 6.12
C SER A 260 -6.76 -2.90 6.79
N VAL A 261 -6.94 -2.13 7.86
CA VAL A 261 -5.90 -1.71 8.80
C VAL A 261 -6.28 -2.19 10.19
N ASP A 262 -5.41 -2.97 10.85
CA ASP A 262 -5.65 -3.53 12.19
C ASP A 262 -6.99 -4.29 12.33
N GLY A 263 -7.44 -4.91 11.25
CA GLY A 263 -8.72 -5.60 11.18
C GLY A 263 -9.94 -4.71 10.94
N GLN A 264 -9.78 -3.38 10.89
CA GLN A 264 -10.81 -2.46 10.41
C GLN A 264 -10.79 -2.40 8.88
N GLU A 265 -11.91 -2.75 8.25
CA GLU A 265 -12.10 -2.65 6.81
C GLU A 265 -11.97 -1.19 6.32
N VAL A 266 -11.20 -0.99 5.26
CA VAL A 266 -11.04 0.31 4.57
C VAL A 266 -11.83 0.32 3.26
N LEU A 267 -11.69 -0.73 2.45
CA LEU A 267 -12.40 -0.91 1.20
C LEU A 267 -12.88 -2.35 1.06
N ARG A 268 -14.10 -2.52 0.54
CA ARG A 268 -14.63 -3.81 0.07
C ARG A 268 -15.26 -3.65 -1.29
N VAL A 269 -14.81 -4.46 -2.23
CA VAL A 269 -15.34 -4.54 -3.59
C VAL A 269 -15.79 -5.97 -3.84
N THR A 270 -17.08 -6.14 -4.12
CA THR A 270 -17.69 -7.42 -4.53
C THR A 270 -18.41 -7.14 -5.84
N PRO A 271 -17.74 -7.30 -7.00
CA PRO A 271 -18.37 -6.97 -8.28
C PRO A 271 -19.61 -7.86 -8.51
N PRO A 272 -20.57 -7.42 -9.33
CA PRO A 272 -21.73 -8.24 -9.72
C PRO A 272 -21.32 -9.40 -10.65
N GLY A 273 -22.28 -10.19 -11.10
CA GLY A 273 -22.03 -11.37 -11.95
C GLY A 273 -21.25 -11.04 -13.24
N GLY A 274 -21.54 -9.90 -13.87
CA GLY A 274 -20.81 -9.37 -15.03
C GLY A 274 -19.47 -8.69 -14.72
N GLY A 275 -18.99 -8.81 -13.48
CA GLY A 275 -17.67 -8.33 -13.07
C GLY A 275 -17.55 -6.80 -13.06
N PHE A 276 -16.31 -6.31 -13.21
CA PHE A 276 -16.02 -4.88 -13.24
C PHE A 276 -16.64 -4.18 -14.46
N THR A 277 -16.86 -4.89 -15.58
CA THR A 277 -17.55 -4.33 -16.75
C THR A 277 -18.96 -3.87 -16.37
N GLU A 278 -19.71 -4.72 -15.67
CA GLU A 278 -21.06 -4.38 -15.19
C GLU A 278 -20.99 -3.33 -14.07
N LEU A 279 -20.07 -3.46 -13.12
CA LEU A 279 -19.89 -2.49 -12.02
C LEU A 279 -19.71 -1.05 -12.52
N GLY A 280 -18.95 -0.87 -13.59
CA GLY A 280 -18.59 0.45 -14.12
C GLY A 280 -19.41 0.87 -15.32
N HIS A 281 -20.44 0.09 -15.69
CA HIS A 281 -21.20 0.27 -16.93
C HIS A 281 -20.30 0.47 -18.16
N VAL A 282 -19.20 -0.28 -18.21
CA VAL A 282 -18.17 -0.10 -19.25
C VAL A 282 -18.68 -0.68 -20.56
N SER A 283 -18.70 0.14 -21.61
CA SER A 283 -19.11 -0.32 -22.93
C SER A 283 -18.10 -1.31 -23.52
N GLY A 284 -18.59 -2.37 -24.16
CA GLY A 284 -17.77 -3.40 -24.80
C GLY A 284 -17.33 -4.49 -23.83
N SER A 285 -16.24 -5.18 -24.16
CA SER A 285 -15.63 -6.23 -23.32
C SER A 285 -14.14 -5.94 -23.18
N PRO A 286 -13.76 -4.97 -22.32
CA PRO A 286 -12.35 -4.59 -22.14
C PRO A 286 -11.50 -5.70 -21.51
N TRP A 287 -12.14 -6.68 -20.86
CA TRP A 287 -11.52 -7.85 -20.25
C TRP A 287 -12.09 -9.15 -20.85
N PRO A 288 -11.88 -9.42 -22.15
CA PRO A 288 -12.58 -10.48 -22.86
C PRO A 288 -12.12 -11.87 -22.40
N GLY A 289 -13.07 -12.75 -22.04
CA GLY A 289 -12.79 -14.15 -21.69
C GLY A 289 -12.19 -14.40 -20.31
N ASN A 290 -12.26 -13.41 -19.41
CA ASN A 290 -11.63 -13.48 -18.08
C ASN A 290 -12.65 -13.58 -16.95
N SER A 291 -12.15 -13.76 -15.73
CA SER A 291 -13.00 -13.99 -14.57
C SER A 291 -13.82 -12.74 -14.23
N LYS A 292 -14.83 -12.93 -13.38
CA LYS A 292 -15.58 -11.85 -12.72
C LYS A 292 -14.67 -10.79 -12.07
N MET A 293 -13.46 -11.19 -11.66
CA MET A 293 -12.51 -10.33 -10.97
C MET A 293 -11.57 -9.56 -11.91
N ALA A 294 -11.62 -9.79 -13.23
CA ALA A 294 -10.80 -9.03 -14.18
C ALA A 294 -11.09 -7.51 -14.06
N PRO A 295 -10.06 -6.63 -14.02
CA PRO A 295 -8.65 -6.91 -14.34
C PRO A 295 -7.80 -7.50 -13.20
N PHE A 296 -8.35 -7.66 -12.01
CA PHE A 296 -7.66 -8.16 -10.81
C PHE A 296 -7.69 -9.69 -10.72
N ASP A 297 -7.39 -10.36 -11.83
CA ASP A 297 -7.29 -11.83 -11.92
C ASP A 297 -5.99 -12.30 -12.58
N GLN A 298 -4.99 -11.41 -12.57
CA GLN A 298 -3.60 -11.66 -12.98
C GLN A 298 -2.67 -11.74 -11.77
N ASP A 299 -1.41 -12.10 -11.99
CA ASP A 299 -0.39 -12.04 -10.93
C ASP A 299 0.03 -10.59 -10.67
N PHE A 300 0.05 -10.18 -9.41
CA PHE A 300 0.47 -8.84 -8.98
C PHE A 300 1.73 -8.93 -8.10
N PHE A 301 2.63 -7.95 -8.25
CA PHE A 301 3.76 -7.75 -7.34
C PHE A 301 3.47 -6.58 -6.39
N LEU A 302 4.07 -6.64 -5.19
CA LEU A 302 3.93 -5.60 -4.16
C LEU A 302 4.94 -4.48 -4.40
N ILE A 303 4.52 -3.26 -4.14
CA ILE A 303 5.29 -2.02 -4.22
C ILE A 303 5.21 -1.33 -2.85
N LEU A 304 6.37 -0.92 -2.35
CA LEU A 304 6.51 -0.10 -1.15
C LEU A 304 7.28 1.16 -1.53
N ASN A 305 6.75 2.33 -1.24
CA ASN A 305 7.49 3.58 -1.46
C ASN A 305 7.13 4.68 -0.48
N VAL A 306 8.00 5.70 -0.47
CA VAL A 306 7.72 6.99 0.12
C VAL A 306 7.94 8.06 -0.94
N ALA A 307 6.86 8.57 -1.53
CA ALA A 307 6.89 9.75 -2.41
C ALA A 307 6.85 11.04 -1.59
N VAL A 308 7.09 12.19 -2.24
CA VAL A 308 6.97 13.51 -1.62
C VAL A 308 6.31 14.49 -2.57
N GLY A 309 5.28 15.19 -2.08
CA GLY A 309 4.54 16.20 -2.84
C GLY A 309 3.85 15.62 -4.08
N GLY A 310 3.87 16.39 -5.18
CA GLY A 310 3.15 16.06 -6.43
C GLY A 310 2.13 17.12 -6.83
N THR A 311 1.78 17.17 -8.11
CA THR A 311 0.86 18.18 -8.69
C THR A 311 -0.45 17.59 -9.20
N ASN A 312 -0.65 16.28 -9.07
CA ASN A 312 -1.84 15.55 -9.51
C ASN A 312 -3.11 15.83 -8.67
N GLY A 313 -3.04 16.70 -7.66
CA GLY A 313 -4.15 16.98 -6.77
C GLY A 313 -4.21 16.09 -5.52
N TYR A 314 -3.31 15.12 -5.36
CA TYR A 314 -3.27 14.28 -4.15
C TYR A 314 -3.05 15.10 -2.88
N PHE A 315 -2.30 16.20 -2.96
CA PHE A 315 -2.37 17.28 -1.98
C PHE A 315 -3.26 18.40 -2.55
N PRO A 316 -4.56 18.46 -2.22
CA PRO A 316 -5.46 19.50 -2.70
C PRO A 316 -4.99 20.93 -2.38
N ASP A 317 -5.22 21.85 -3.30
CA ASP A 317 -5.07 23.28 -3.04
C ASP A 317 -6.22 23.78 -2.15
N GLY A 318 -5.94 24.70 -1.24
CA GLY A 318 -6.95 25.29 -0.35
C GLY A 318 -7.39 24.43 0.83
N TRP A 319 -6.92 23.19 0.95
CA TRP A 319 -7.14 22.41 2.17
C TRP A 319 -6.33 23.01 3.32
N ASN A 320 -6.92 23.03 4.52
CA ASN A 320 -6.23 23.44 5.73
C ASN A 320 -5.35 22.30 6.22
N TYR A 321 -4.03 22.41 6.04
CA TYR A 321 -3.06 21.45 6.57
C TYR A 321 -2.55 21.85 7.96
N GLY A 322 -3.09 22.91 8.58
CA GLY A 322 -2.50 23.58 9.74
C GLY A 322 -1.27 24.44 9.40
N VAL A 323 -0.75 24.29 8.18
CA VAL A 323 0.31 25.08 7.56
C VAL A 323 -0.09 25.39 6.12
N ALA A 324 0.49 26.45 5.54
CA ALA A 324 0.25 26.77 4.14
C ALA A 324 0.94 25.75 3.24
N LYS A 325 0.22 25.19 2.26
CA LYS A 325 0.81 24.33 1.23
C LYS A 325 1.87 25.11 0.44
N PRO A 326 3.12 24.61 0.31
CA PRO A 326 4.19 25.37 -0.33
C PRO A 326 4.05 25.59 -1.84
N TRP A 327 3.32 24.73 -2.55
CA TRP A 327 3.18 24.78 -4.00
C TRP A 327 1.70 24.69 -4.43
N PRO A 328 1.26 25.45 -5.45
CA PRO A 328 0.00 25.20 -6.15
C PRO A 328 0.10 23.97 -7.08
N ASN A 329 -1.01 23.24 -7.27
CA ASN A 329 -1.02 22.09 -8.19
C ASN A 329 -0.82 22.49 -9.67
N ASN A 330 -1.12 23.73 -10.06
CA ASN A 330 -0.89 24.23 -11.41
C ASN A 330 0.48 24.91 -11.60
N SER A 331 1.37 24.87 -10.60
CA SER A 331 2.66 25.55 -10.70
C SER A 331 3.58 24.84 -11.71
N PRO A 332 4.14 25.57 -12.69
CA PRO A 332 5.18 25.04 -13.57
C PRO A 332 6.53 24.87 -12.86
N HIS A 333 6.64 25.34 -11.61
CA HIS A 333 7.87 25.33 -10.81
C HIS A 333 7.63 24.70 -9.43
N ALA A 334 6.72 23.73 -9.33
CA ALA A 334 6.29 23.14 -8.05
C ALA A 334 7.45 22.60 -7.19
N ASN A 335 8.48 22.00 -7.79
CA ASN A 335 9.71 21.58 -7.09
C ASN A 335 10.43 22.78 -6.42
N ALA A 336 10.59 23.89 -7.15
CA ALA A 336 11.24 25.10 -6.64
C ALA A 336 10.38 25.80 -5.58
N ASP A 337 9.05 25.85 -5.78
CA ASP A 337 8.11 26.41 -4.79
C ASP A 337 8.19 25.63 -3.48
N PHE A 338 8.12 24.30 -3.56
CA PHE A 338 8.30 23.39 -2.43
C PHE A 338 9.64 23.60 -1.72
N TRP A 339 10.74 23.63 -2.48
CA TRP A 339 12.09 23.83 -1.95
C TRP A 339 12.27 25.19 -1.26
N SER A 340 11.70 26.26 -1.83
CA SER A 340 11.83 27.62 -1.30
C SER A 340 11.22 27.80 0.09
N LYS A 341 10.29 26.92 0.47
CA LYS A 341 9.61 26.92 1.78
C LYS A 341 10.10 25.82 2.71
N ARG A 342 11.27 25.22 2.46
CA ARG A 342 11.82 24.15 3.31
C ARG A 342 11.93 24.52 4.78
N ASN A 343 12.21 25.79 5.08
CA ASN A 343 12.21 26.31 6.46
C ASN A 343 10.87 26.18 7.20
N GLN A 344 9.77 25.88 6.50
CA GLN A 344 8.44 25.67 7.07
C GLN A 344 8.14 24.18 7.34
N TRP A 345 8.75 23.25 6.60
CA TRP A 345 8.38 21.83 6.65
C TRP A 345 9.53 20.88 6.97
N GLU A 346 10.78 21.24 6.66
CA GLU A 346 11.95 20.37 6.85
C GLU A 346 12.12 19.96 8.32
N SER A 347 11.84 20.90 9.23
CA SER A 347 11.89 20.64 10.67
C SER A 347 10.86 19.62 11.13
N THR A 348 9.87 19.23 10.33
CA THR A 348 8.91 18.18 10.68
C THR A 348 9.45 16.77 10.40
N TRP A 349 10.55 16.65 9.65
CA TRP A 349 11.15 15.38 9.27
C TRP A 349 12.28 15.02 10.25
N HIS A 350 11.98 14.18 11.24
CA HIS A 350 12.91 13.87 12.32
C HIS A 350 13.49 12.46 12.23
N GLY A 351 14.80 12.35 12.00
CA GLY A 351 15.52 11.09 12.09
C GLY A 351 14.87 10.00 11.23
N ASN A 352 14.62 8.82 11.81
CA ASN A 352 13.96 7.73 11.12
C ASN A 352 12.42 7.76 11.23
N ASN A 353 11.84 8.71 11.96
CA ASN A 353 10.37 8.85 12.00
C ASN A 353 9.82 9.35 10.66
N ALA A 354 10.64 10.00 9.82
CA ALA A 354 10.25 10.37 8.46
C ALA A 354 10.27 9.19 7.48
N ALA A 355 10.71 8.00 7.90
CA ALA A 355 10.73 6.82 7.06
C ALA A 355 9.45 6.00 7.23
N MET A 356 9.06 5.28 6.18
CA MET A 356 8.17 4.13 6.34
C MET A 356 9.04 2.98 6.84
N GLU A 357 8.66 2.44 8.00
CA GLU A 357 9.38 1.34 8.65
C GLU A 357 8.53 0.08 8.58
N ILE A 358 9.06 -0.96 7.96
CA ILE A 358 8.34 -2.21 7.68
C ILE A 358 8.99 -3.32 8.49
N ASP A 359 8.18 -3.97 9.33
CA ASP A 359 8.59 -5.07 10.19
C ASP A 359 8.60 -6.40 9.43
N TYR A 360 7.48 -6.73 8.78
CA TYR A 360 7.44 -7.89 7.90
C TYR A 360 6.44 -7.69 6.77
N ILE A 361 6.61 -8.52 5.75
CA ILE A 361 5.62 -8.78 4.72
C ILE A 361 5.31 -10.26 4.62
N GLU A 362 4.08 -10.60 4.28
CA GLU A 362 3.67 -11.98 4.04
C GLU A 362 2.61 -12.07 2.95
N LEU A 363 2.88 -12.90 1.94
CA LEU A 363 1.97 -13.25 0.86
C LEU A 363 1.52 -14.69 1.07
N ARG A 364 0.22 -14.94 1.11
CA ARG A 364 -0.33 -16.30 1.23
C ARG A 364 -1.35 -16.59 0.14
N SER A 365 -1.22 -17.68 -0.59
CA SER A 365 -2.18 -18.04 -1.65
C SER A 365 -3.54 -18.40 -1.08
N LEU A 366 -4.60 -18.17 -1.84
CA LEU A 366 -5.98 -18.54 -1.47
C LEU A 366 -6.13 -20.03 -1.14
#